data_AF-A0A1I2HL94-F1
#
_entry.id   AF-A0A1I2HL94-F1
#
_cell.length_a   1.000
_cell.length_b   1.000
_cell.length_c   1.000
_cell.angle_alpha   90.00
_cell.angle_beta   90.00
_cell.angle_gamma   90.00
#
_symmetry.space_group_name_H-M   'P 1'
#
loop_
_entity.id
_entity.type
_entity.pdbx_description
1 polymer ?
#
loop_
_entity_poly.entity_id
_entity_poly.type
_entity_poly.pdbx_seq_one_letter_code
_entity_poly.pdbx_strand_id
1 'polypeptide(L)'
;MLFVDFIIIMTLFWLTIPAVCGYYAYSRGRSFWFWFAMGTFLPIISHVILLFLPNQTNEFEKELEEIRLQYGIAGIKSDKTNNAQINKLLKKPRQKIHFEIKELRQKKVVEIFINGVNLKHIIHQAEKTDANIYEGIPLSLFRTTSLHLLGEPEAGYGDNEKRAALLICKSDTYFRSALMAKIEIHRKYIVWHSFQRNQKPDNRYHSLAFAFNKIQYMNALDEIQQKIEVA
;
A
#
# COMPACT_ATOMS: atom_id res chain seq x y z
N MET A 1 44.77 -22.02 -32.81
CA MET A 1 45.80 -22.11 -31.75
C MET A 1 45.82 -20.81 -30.95
N LEU A 2 46.19 -19.67 -31.57
CA LEU A 2 46.28 -18.35 -30.91
C LEU A 2 45.08 -17.91 -30.05
N PHE A 3 43.84 -18.19 -30.47
CA PHE A 3 42.65 -17.82 -29.69
C PHE A 3 42.49 -18.62 -28.39
N VAL A 4 42.81 -19.91 -28.44
CA VAL A 4 42.75 -20.80 -27.27
C VAL A 4 43.84 -20.40 -26.28
N ASP A 5 45.04 -20.14 -26.77
CA ASP A 5 46.16 -19.67 -25.96
C ASP A 5 45.84 -18.34 -25.26
N PHE A 6 45.18 -17.42 -25.96
CA PHE A 6 44.74 -16.15 -25.39
C PHE A 6 43.71 -16.33 -24.25
N ILE A 7 42.72 -17.20 -24.43
CA ILE A 7 41.73 -17.52 -23.38
C ILE A 7 42.42 -18.15 -22.17
N ILE A 8 43.36 -19.07 -22.39
CA ILE A 8 44.11 -19.72 -21.32
C ILE A 8 44.90 -18.68 -20.52
N ILE A 9 45.64 -17.80 -21.20
CA ILE A 9 46.44 -16.75 -20.55
C ILE A 9 45.56 -15.77 -19.76
N MET A 10 44.44 -15.32 -20.33
CA MET A 10 43.47 -14.44 -19.64
C MET A 10 42.88 -15.11 -18.40
N THR A 11 42.53 -16.39 -18.49
CA THR A 11 41.96 -17.16 -17.37
C THR A 11 42.99 -17.35 -16.26
N LEU A 12 44.23 -17.70 -16.61
CA LEU A 12 45.34 -17.78 -15.67
C LEU A 12 45.56 -16.46 -14.95
N PHE A 13 45.60 -15.35 -15.69
CA PHE A 13 45.75 -14.02 -15.12
C PHE A 13 44.61 -13.69 -14.15
N TRP A 14 43.36 -13.95 -14.52
CA TRP A 14 42.19 -13.71 -13.68
C TRP A 14 42.19 -14.53 -12.39
N LEU A 15 42.70 -15.76 -12.43
CA LEU A 15 42.80 -16.64 -11.27
C LEU A 15 43.98 -16.33 -10.33
N THR A 16 44.93 -15.47 -10.73
CA THR A 16 46.06 -15.11 -9.86
C THR A 16 45.62 -14.41 -8.57
N ILE A 17 44.66 -13.49 -8.64
CA ILE A 17 44.17 -12.72 -7.49
C ILE A 17 43.47 -13.64 -6.46
N PRO A 18 42.51 -14.51 -6.86
CA PRO A 18 41.95 -15.52 -5.96
C PRO A 18 43.00 -16.49 -5.40
N ALA A 19 44.00 -16.90 -6.20
CA ALA A 19 45.05 -17.81 -5.76
C ALA A 19 45.93 -17.19 -4.66
N VAL A 20 46.34 -15.93 -4.82
CA VAL A 20 47.09 -15.18 -3.79
C VAL A 20 46.24 -15.01 -2.53
N CYS A 21 44.95 -14.71 -2.67
CA CYS A 21 44.01 -14.63 -1.55
C CYS A 21 43.90 -15.95 -0.78
N GLY A 22 43.72 -17.07 -1.50
CA GLY A 22 43.70 -18.41 -0.93
C GLY A 22 45.00 -18.76 -0.20
N TYR A 23 46.15 -18.39 -0.78
CA TYR A 23 47.46 -18.61 -0.17
C TYR A 23 47.63 -17.82 1.14
N TYR A 24 47.24 -16.54 1.15
CA TYR A 24 47.25 -15.75 2.38
C TYR A 24 46.35 -16.36 3.46
N ALA A 25 45.15 -16.82 3.11
CA ALA A 25 44.26 -17.49 4.05
C ALA A 25 44.88 -18.78 4.60
N TYR A 26 45.52 -19.57 3.74
CA TYR A 26 46.23 -20.80 4.13
C TYR A 26 47.35 -20.53 5.12
N SER A 27 48.19 -19.52 4.86
CA SER A 27 49.27 -19.10 5.79
C SER A 27 48.76 -18.62 7.15
N ARG A 28 47.47 -18.28 7.26
CA ARG A 28 46.80 -17.87 8.50
C ARG A 28 45.97 -19.01 9.13
N GLY A 29 46.18 -20.26 8.71
CA GLY A 29 45.50 -21.44 9.25
C GLY A 29 44.03 -21.57 8.82
N ARG A 30 43.63 -20.97 7.70
CA ARG A 30 42.28 -21.09 7.12
C ARG A 30 42.29 -21.94 5.85
N SER A 31 41.11 -22.41 5.42
CA SER A 31 40.97 -23.26 4.23
C SER A 31 41.28 -22.52 2.93
N PHE A 32 42.31 -22.94 2.20
CA PHE A 32 42.67 -22.39 0.90
C PHE A 32 41.47 -22.37 -0.07
N TRP A 33 40.80 -23.53 -0.23
CA TRP A 33 39.74 -23.73 -1.22
C TRP A 33 38.51 -22.85 -0.99
N PHE A 34 38.15 -22.61 0.27
CA PHE A 34 37.03 -21.74 0.61
C PHE A 34 37.31 -20.29 0.19
N TRP A 35 38.49 -19.78 0.55
CA TRP A 35 38.87 -18.40 0.27
C TRP A 35 39.19 -18.16 -1.20
N PHE A 36 39.74 -19.16 -1.89
CA PHE A 36 39.88 -19.16 -3.34
C PHE A 36 38.51 -19.06 -4.04
N ALA A 37 37.56 -19.93 -3.69
CA ALA A 37 36.22 -19.90 -4.26
C ALA A 37 35.50 -18.57 -4.00
N MET A 38 35.60 -18.03 -2.79
CA MET A 38 35.06 -16.70 -2.47
C MET A 38 35.66 -15.62 -3.36
N GLY A 39 36.99 -15.59 -3.55
CA GLY A 39 37.65 -14.65 -4.45
C GLY A 39 37.21 -14.79 -5.91
N THR A 40 36.94 -16.01 -6.37
CA THR A 40 36.49 -16.29 -7.74
C THR A 40 35.02 -15.91 -7.98
N PHE A 41 34.13 -16.18 -7.02
CA PHE A 41 32.68 -15.97 -7.20
C PHE A 41 32.21 -14.57 -6.82
N LEU A 42 32.92 -13.85 -5.94
CA LEU A 42 32.52 -12.51 -5.51
C LEU A 42 32.34 -11.51 -6.66
N PRO A 43 33.23 -11.45 -7.68
CA PRO A 43 33.02 -10.60 -8.86
C PRO A 43 31.75 -10.97 -9.65
N ILE A 44 31.45 -12.27 -9.77
CA ILE A 44 30.27 -12.76 -10.49
C ILE A 44 28.99 -12.35 -9.75
N ILE A 45 28.95 -12.57 -8.43
CA ILE A 45 27.81 -12.19 -7.59
C ILE A 45 27.63 -10.66 -7.62
N SER A 46 28.71 -9.89 -7.52
CA SER A 46 28.68 -8.43 -7.62
C SER A 46 28.07 -7.97 -8.95
N HIS A 47 28.47 -8.60 -10.06
CA HIS A 47 27.94 -8.27 -11.37
C HIS A 47 26.45 -8.62 -11.52
N VAL A 48 26.03 -9.78 -11.01
CA VAL A 48 24.62 -10.16 -10.97
C VAL A 48 23.80 -9.15 -10.17
N ILE A 49 24.29 -8.73 -9.00
CA ILE A 49 23.62 -7.70 -8.18
C ILE A 49 23.50 -6.38 -8.94
N LEU A 50 24.57 -5.95 -9.63
CA LEU A 50 24.56 -4.72 -10.43
C LEU A 50 23.58 -4.78 -11.61
N LEU A 51 23.42 -5.94 -12.26
CA LEU A 51 22.44 -6.13 -13.32
C LEU A 51 20.99 -5.98 -12.84
N PHE A 52 20.74 -6.24 -11.56
CA PHE A 52 19.41 -6.11 -10.96
C PHE A 52 19.23 -4.80 -10.17
N LEU A 53 20.29 -3.99 -10.02
CA LEU A 53 20.17 -2.68 -9.37
C LEU A 53 19.55 -1.67 -10.36
N PRO A 54 18.61 -0.83 -9.92
CA PRO A 54 18.07 0.24 -10.76
C PRO A 54 19.16 1.23 -11.17
N ASN A 55 19.13 1.67 -12.42
CA ASN A 55 20.08 2.58 -12.99
C ASN A 55 19.75 4.03 -12.59
N GLN A 56 20.56 4.61 -11.69
CA GLN A 56 20.34 5.96 -11.15
C GLN A 56 20.51 7.10 -12.16
N THR A 57 21.01 6.81 -13.38
CA THR A 57 21.18 7.82 -14.43
C THR A 57 19.99 7.92 -15.39
N ASN A 58 19.06 6.97 -15.32
CA ASN A 58 17.90 6.92 -16.19
C ASN A 58 16.74 7.67 -15.52
N GLU A 59 16.34 8.82 -16.08
CA GLU A 59 15.28 9.69 -15.52
C GLU A 59 13.94 8.96 -15.41
N PHE A 60 13.62 8.13 -16.41
CA PHE A 60 12.46 7.25 -16.39
C PHE A 60 12.51 6.21 -15.26
N GLU A 61 13.68 5.66 -14.92
CA GLU A 61 13.79 4.70 -13.82
C GLU A 61 13.66 5.39 -12.46
N LYS A 62 14.11 6.64 -12.33
CA LYS A 62 13.85 7.46 -11.14
C LYS A 62 12.36 7.77 -10.99
N GLU A 63 11.68 8.17 -12.06
CA GLU A 63 10.23 8.36 -12.02
C GLU A 63 9.50 7.05 -11.70
N LEU A 64 9.92 5.92 -12.29
CA LEU A 64 9.39 4.61 -11.96
C LEU A 64 9.72 4.17 -10.54
N GLU A 65 10.87 4.55 -9.98
CA GLU A 65 11.27 4.26 -8.61
C GLU A 65 10.51 5.15 -7.63
N GLU A 66 10.30 6.42 -7.94
CA GLU A 66 9.43 7.34 -7.22
C GLU A 66 7.99 6.85 -7.26
N ILE A 67 7.47 6.40 -8.40
CA ILE A 67 6.17 5.73 -8.54
C ILE A 67 6.18 4.42 -7.73
N ARG A 68 7.24 3.61 -7.79
CA ARG A 68 7.31 2.35 -7.02
C ARG A 68 7.43 2.60 -5.51
N LEU A 69 7.99 3.73 -5.07
CA LEU A 69 8.10 4.14 -3.68
C LEU A 69 6.82 4.80 -3.18
N GLN A 70 6.21 5.67 -4.00
CA GLN A 70 4.93 6.33 -3.79
C GLN A 70 3.78 5.31 -3.72
N TYR A 71 3.78 4.34 -4.64
CA TYR A 71 2.76 3.28 -4.71
C TYR A 71 3.17 1.97 -4.01
N GLY A 72 4.35 1.93 -3.36
CA GLY A 72 4.81 0.80 -2.55
C GLY A 72 5.00 -0.52 -3.31
N ILE A 73 5.34 -0.45 -4.59
CA ILE A 73 5.56 -1.58 -5.51
C ILE A 73 6.95 -2.19 -5.30
N ALA A 74 7.95 -1.40 -4.85
CA ALA A 74 9.29 -1.88 -4.52
C ALA A 74 9.42 -2.36 -3.07
N GLY A 75 8.66 -3.40 -2.70
CA GLY A 75 9.04 -4.40 -1.69
C GLY A 75 9.52 -4.01 -0.28
N ILE A 76 9.59 -2.73 0.13
CA ILE A 76 10.13 -2.31 1.42
C ILE A 76 9.18 -1.29 2.07
N LYS A 77 8.11 -1.81 2.66
CA LYS A 77 7.71 -1.45 4.03
C LYS A 77 7.61 -2.76 4.80
N SER A 78 8.55 -2.93 5.73
CA SER A 78 8.52 -4.02 6.71
C SER A 78 7.17 -4.01 7.42
N ASP A 79 6.42 -5.10 7.31
CA ASP A 79 5.23 -5.45 8.12
C ASP A 79 5.65 -5.64 9.60
N LYS A 80 6.29 -4.63 10.20
CA LYS A 80 6.55 -4.52 11.63
C LYS A 80 5.67 -3.43 12.25
N THR A 81 4.45 -3.24 11.74
CA THR A 81 3.43 -2.56 12.52
C THR A 81 2.91 -3.57 13.56
N ASN A 82 3.41 -3.47 14.80
CA ASN A 82 3.01 -4.22 15.99
C ASN A 82 1.54 -3.99 16.41
N ASN A 83 0.63 -3.71 15.48
CA ASN A 83 -0.78 -3.56 15.77
C ASN A 83 -1.44 -4.95 15.80
N ALA A 84 -1.42 -5.58 16.98
CA ALA A 84 -2.18 -6.81 17.26
C ALA A 84 -3.64 -6.73 16.80
N GLN A 85 -4.21 -5.51 16.78
CA GLN A 85 -5.54 -5.21 16.26
C GLN A 85 -5.66 -5.46 14.74
N ILE A 86 -4.67 -5.06 13.92
CA ILE A 86 -4.67 -5.31 12.48
C ILE A 86 -4.54 -6.81 12.21
N ASN A 87 -3.64 -7.50 12.91
CA ASN A 87 -3.50 -8.95 12.77
C ASN A 87 -4.77 -9.71 13.15
N LYS A 88 -5.52 -9.24 14.15
CA LYS A 88 -6.84 -9.80 14.50
C LYS A 88 -7.88 -9.55 13.40
N LEU A 89 -7.83 -8.40 12.74
CA LEU A 89 -8.73 -8.08 11.62
C LEU A 89 -8.43 -8.92 10.38
N LEU A 90 -7.15 -9.16 10.08
CA LEU A 90 -6.74 -10.00 8.95
C LEU A 90 -7.14 -11.48 9.11
N LYS A 91 -7.42 -11.93 10.34
CA LYS A 91 -7.95 -13.27 10.62
C LYS A 91 -9.46 -13.39 10.39
N LYS A 92 -10.19 -12.29 10.24
CA LYS A 92 -11.65 -12.31 9.99
C LYS A 92 -11.95 -12.75 8.55
N PRO A 93 -13.14 -13.33 8.28
CA PRO A 93 -13.56 -13.65 6.93
C PRO A 93 -13.50 -12.40 6.03
N ARG A 94 -13.03 -12.60 4.80
CA ARG A 94 -12.76 -11.51 3.85
C ARG A 94 -14.03 -10.70 3.61
N GLN A 95 -13.95 -9.41 3.90
CA GLN A 95 -15.06 -8.49 3.70
C GLN A 95 -15.11 -8.03 2.25
N LYS A 96 -16.30 -8.01 1.66
CA LYS A 96 -16.54 -7.50 0.32
C LYS A 96 -17.05 -6.07 0.40
N ILE A 97 -16.43 -5.16 -0.35
CA ILE A 97 -16.91 -3.79 -0.50
C ILE A 97 -17.63 -3.62 -1.84
N HIS A 98 -18.68 -2.81 -1.85
CA HIS A 98 -19.41 -2.38 -3.03
C HIS A 98 -19.88 -0.93 -2.86
N PHE A 99 -20.00 -0.20 -3.97
CA PHE A 99 -20.42 1.19 -3.99
C PHE A 99 -21.63 1.35 -4.90
N GLU A 100 -22.64 2.11 -4.45
CA GLU A 100 -23.84 2.41 -5.24
C GLU A 100 -24.09 3.91 -5.29
N ILE A 101 -24.45 4.44 -6.47
CA ILE A 101 -24.89 5.83 -6.61
C ILE A 101 -26.38 5.88 -6.31
N LYS A 102 -26.79 6.75 -5.39
CA LYS A 102 -28.20 7.06 -5.13
C LYS A 102 -28.45 8.55 -5.25
N GLU A 103 -29.63 8.88 -5.74
CA GLU A 103 -30.11 10.25 -5.74
C GLU A 103 -30.90 10.53 -4.45
N LEU A 104 -30.40 11.48 -3.66
CA LEU A 104 -30.98 11.89 -2.40
C LEU A 104 -31.18 13.40 -2.42
N ARG A 105 -32.44 13.85 -2.42
CA ARG A 105 -32.84 15.28 -2.43
C ARG A 105 -32.12 16.09 -3.51
N GLN A 106 -32.15 15.62 -4.75
CA GLN A 106 -31.53 16.28 -5.92
C GLN A 106 -29.99 16.29 -5.89
N LYS A 107 -29.36 15.50 -5.00
CA LYS A 107 -27.92 15.30 -4.96
C LYS A 107 -27.60 13.83 -5.19
N LYS A 108 -26.66 13.54 -6.08
CA LYS A 108 -26.10 12.19 -6.24
C LYS A 108 -25.08 11.94 -5.13
N VAL A 109 -25.25 10.87 -4.38
CA VAL A 109 -24.35 10.42 -3.32
C VAL A 109 -23.93 8.97 -3.57
N VAL A 110 -22.72 8.62 -3.15
CA VAL A 110 -22.17 7.27 -3.18
C VAL A 110 -22.39 6.63 -1.81
N GLU A 111 -23.20 5.59 -1.77
CA GLU A 111 -23.38 4.74 -0.60
C GLU A 111 -22.36 3.59 -0.60
N ILE A 112 -21.91 3.23 0.60
CA ILE A 112 -20.88 2.19 0.79
C ILE A 112 -21.54 0.97 1.40
N PHE A 113 -21.32 -0.20 0.82
CA PHE A 113 -21.82 -1.48 1.29
C PHE A 113 -20.67 -2.39 1.66
N ILE A 114 -20.74 -2.99 2.85
CA ILE A 114 -19.76 -3.95 3.36
C ILE A 114 -20.50 -5.26 3.61
N ASN A 115 -20.10 -6.32 2.90
CA ASN A 115 -20.79 -7.62 2.90
C ASN A 115 -22.29 -7.51 2.57
N GLY A 116 -22.65 -6.59 1.67
CA GLY A 116 -24.04 -6.33 1.29
C GLY A 116 -24.85 -5.51 2.31
N VAL A 117 -24.25 -5.11 3.44
CA VAL A 117 -24.90 -4.25 4.43
C VAL A 117 -24.41 -2.82 4.24
N ASN A 118 -25.36 -1.88 4.16
CA ASN A 118 -25.04 -0.46 4.05
C ASN A 118 -24.26 0.04 5.28
N LEU A 119 -23.18 0.78 5.07
CA LEU A 119 -22.31 1.30 6.13
C LEU A 119 -23.08 2.14 7.17
N LYS A 120 -24.08 2.91 6.73
CA LYS A 120 -24.98 3.68 7.60
C LYS A 120 -25.66 2.79 8.64
N HIS A 121 -26.13 1.61 8.21
CA HIS A 121 -26.78 0.65 9.09
C HIS A 121 -25.78 0.00 10.06
N ILE A 122 -24.55 -0.28 9.62
CA ILE A 122 -23.49 -0.81 10.48
C ILE A 122 -23.16 0.18 11.61
N ILE A 123 -23.10 1.49 11.30
CA ILE A 123 -22.85 2.54 12.29
C ILE A 123 -24.04 2.69 13.24
N HIS A 124 -25.27 2.62 12.72
CA HIS A 124 -26.49 2.65 13.53
C HIS A 124 -26.45 1.59 14.63
N GLN A 125 -26.09 0.36 14.26
CA GLN A 125 -25.97 -0.76 15.19
C GLN A 125 -24.84 -0.56 16.20
N ALA A 126 -23.72 0.03 15.79
CA ALA A 126 -22.57 0.24 16.66
C ALA A 126 -22.81 1.30 17.75
N GLU A 127 -23.54 2.38 17.44
CA GLU A 127 -23.65 3.54 18.33
C GLU A 127 -25.03 3.72 18.96
N LYS A 128 -26.06 2.99 18.49
CA LYS A 128 -27.48 3.24 18.83
C LYS A 128 -27.92 4.70 18.63
N THR A 129 -27.16 5.47 17.86
CA THR A 129 -27.50 6.86 17.51
C THR A 129 -28.25 6.90 16.19
N ASP A 130 -28.94 8.00 15.91
CA ASP A 130 -29.59 8.26 14.62
C ASP A 130 -28.59 8.28 13.47
N ALA A 131 -28.35 7.09 12.90
CA ALA A 131 -27.59 6.98 11.66
C ALA A 131 -28.29 7.72 10.53
N ASN A 132 -29.60 7.97 10.66
CA ASN A 132 -30.44 8.77 9.77
C ASN A 132 -29.88 10.16 9.46
N ILE A 133 -28.98 10.69 10.28
CA ILE A 133 -28.31 11.98 10.09
C ILE A 133 -27.21 11.89 9.01
N TYR A 134 -26.65 10.71 8.77
CA TYR A 134 -25.60 10.47 7.79
C TYR A 134 -26.17 10.19 6.40
N GLU A 135 -25.53 10.80 5.41
CA GLU A 135 -25.71 10.61 3.98
C GLU A 135 -24.39 10.10 3.39
N GLY A 136 -24.48 9.45 2.22
CA GLY A 136 -23.32 8.93 1.50
C GLY A 136 -22.29 10.01 1.12
N ILE A 137 -21.20 9.60 0.48
CA ILE A 137 -20.18 10.53 0.00
C ILE A 137 -20.77 11.30 -1.20
N PRO A 138 -20.78 12.65 -1.21
CA PRO A 138 -21.19 13.41 -2.39
C PRO A 138 -20.39 13.00 -3.62
N LEU A 139 -21.07 12.87 -4.76
CA LEU A 139 -20.42 12.47 -6.02
C LEU A 139 -19.24 13.37 -6.40
N SER A 140 -19.31 14.65 -6.03
CA SER A 140 -18.28 15.65 -6.31
C SER A 140 -16.91 15.35 -5.68
N LEU A 141 -16.87 14.54 -4.61
CA LEU A 141 -15.65 14.12 -3.91
C LEU A 141 -15.04 12.84 -4.46
N PHE A 142 -15.79 12.18 -5.34
CA PHE A 142 -15.37 10.97 -6.02
C PHE A 142 -14.74 11.39 -7.36
N ARG A 143 -13.56 12.04 -7.30
CA ARG A 143 -12.77 12.41 -8.48
C ARG A 143 -11.69 11.37 -8.80
N THR A 144 -11.30 11.35 -10.08
CA THR A 144 -10.51 10.31 -10.74
C THR A 144 -9.32 9.82 -9.92
N THR A 145 -9.31 8.51 -9.67
CA THR A 145 -8.40 7.73 -8.80
C THR A 145 -8.54 7.89 -7.28
N SER A 146 -9.68 8.42 -6.78
CA SER A 146 -10.13 8.45 -5.37
C SER A 146 -9.04 8.30 -4.29
N LEU A 147 -8.01 9.15 -4.36
CA LEU A 147 -6.99 9.32 -3.32
C LEU A 147 -7.63 9.40 -1.92
N HIS A 148 -8.82 10.01 -1.87
CA HIS A 148 -9.66 10.10 -0.68
C HIS A 148 -9.96 8.75 -0.01
N LEU A 149 -10.28 7.72 -0.79
CA LEU A 149 -10.53 6.35 -0.31
C LEU A 149 -9.28 5.46 -0.39
N LEU A 150 -8.13 6.04 -0.70
CA LEU A 150 -6.82 5.40 -0.74
C LEU A 150 -5.86 6.00 0.32
N GLY A 151 -6.40 6.69 1.33
CA GLY A 151 -5.61 7.17 2.47
C GLY A 151 -4.99 8.55 2.29
N GLU A 152 -5.27 9.23 1.18
CA GLU A 152 -4.91 10.64 0.97
C GLU A 152 -6.20 11.46 0.83
N PRO A 153 -6.81 11.88 1.96
CA PRO A 153 -8.07 12.62 1.93
C PRO A 153 -7.93 13.92 1.12
N GLU A 154 -8.96 14.26 0.35
CA GLU A 154 -9.02 15.53 -0.36
C GLU A 154 -8.90 16.70 0.62
N ALA A 155 -8.31 17.83 0.19
CA ALA A 155 -8.15 19.00 1.04
C ALA A 155 -9.53 19.48 1.54
N GLY A 156 -9.72 19.52 2.86
CA GLY A 156 -11.02 19.79 3.47
C GLY A 156 -11.94 18.56 3.63
N TYR A 157 -11.47 17.35 3.38
CA TYR A 157 -12.17 16.12 3.74
C TYR A 157 -11.32 15.18 4.57
N GLY A 158 -10.19 15.72 5.05
CA GLY A 158 -9.28 15.13 6.03
C GLY A 158 -9.33 15.86 7.37
N ASP A 159 -9.07 15.14 8.46
CA ASP A 159 -8.74 15.76 9.76
C ASP A 159 -7.22 15.97 9.88
N ASN A 160 -6.78 16.53 11.01
CA ASN A 160 -5.36 16.73 11.32
C ASN A 160 -4.57 15.41 11.40
N GLU A 161 -5.25 14.27 11.52
CA GLU A 161 -4.65 12.93 11.55
C GLU A 161 -4.72 12.22 10.18
N LYS A 162 -5.10 12.94 9.12
CA LYS A 162 -5.26 12.43 7.76
C LYS A 162 -6.32 11.33 7.63
N ARG A 163 -7.37 11.35 8.46
CA ARG A 163 -8.52 10.45 8.32
C ARG A 163 -9.46 10.98 7.26
N ALA A 164 -9.96 10.11 6.38
CA ALA A 164 -10.86 10.46 5.30
C ALA A 164 -12.32 10.45 5.77
N ALA A 165 -13.09 11.46 5.38
CA ALA A 165 -14.53 11.50 5.59
C ALA A 165 -15.25 10.43 4.75
N LEU A 166 -15.91 9.47 5.41
CA LEU A 166 -16.63 8.37 4.75
C LEU A 166 -18.14 8.62 4.62
N LEU A 167 -18.73 9.43 5.50
CA LEU A 167 -20.14 9.81 5.45
C LEU A 167 -20.30 11.26 5.92
N ILE A 168 -21.21 12.00 5.30
CA ILE A 168 -21.45 13.42 5.60
C ILE A 168 -22.84 13.61 6.21
N CYS A 169 -23.01 14.63 7.04
CA CYS A 169 -24.30 14.97 7.63
C CYS A 169 -25.26 15.59 6.61
N LYS A 170 -26.55 15.28 6.73
CA LYS A 170 -27.67 15.87 5.96
C LYS A 170 -27.67 17.41 5.90
N SER A 171 -27.09 18.09 6.89
CA SER A 171 -27.18 19.54 7.04
C SER A 171 -26.24 20.36 6.15
N ASP A 172 -25.58 19.76 5.15
CA ASP A 172 -24.65 20.42 4.19
C ASP A 172 -23.50 21.22 4.83
N THR A 173 -23.37 21.15 6.15
CA THR A 173 -22.28 21.74 6.92
C THR A 173 -21.22 20.66 7.00
N TYR A 174 -20.46 20.54 5.90
CA TYR A 174 -19.55 19.47 5.48
C TYR A 174 -18.60 18.89 6.55
N PHE A 175 -18.50 19.51 7.73
CA PHE A 175 -17.58 19.11 8.79
C PHE A 175 -18.19 18.83 10.15
N ARG A 176 -19.41 19.28 10.45
CA ARG A 176 -19.87 19.26 11.84
C ARG A 176 -20.05 17.83 12.35
N SER A 177 -20.61 16.94 11.52
CA SER A 177 -20.89 15.58 11.96
C SER A 177 -20.44 14.52 10.97
N ALA A 178 -19.38 14.75 10.20
CA ALA A 178 -18.84 13.73 9.30
C ALA A 178 -18.27 12.53 10.08
N LEU A 179 -18.49 11.32 9.56
CA LEU A 179 -17.80 10.13 10.03
C LEU A 179 -16.48 10.01 9.28
N MET A 180 -15.38 9.93 10.01
CA MET A 180 -14.04 9.87 9.45
C MET A 180 -13.41 8.53 9.81
N ALA A 181 -12.59 7.99 8.91
CA ALA A 181 -11.81 6.78 9.17
C ALA A 181 -10.38 6.95 8.68
N LYS A 182 -9.44 6.36 9.41
CA LYS A 182 -8.08 6.20 8.94
C LYS A 182 -8.04 5.04 7.95
N ILE A 183 -7.51 5.29 6.77
CA ILE A 183 -7.39 4.30 5.70
C ILE A 183 -5.91 4.01 5.53
N GLU A 184 -5.51 2.76 5.79
CA GLU A 184 -4.16 2.28 5.60
C GLU A 184 -4.10 1.29 4.43
N ILE A 185 -3.26 1.58 3.44
CA ILE A 185 -3.01 0.70 2.31
C ILE A 185 -1.82 -0.21 2.65
N HIS A 186 -2.08 -1.52 2.63
CA HIS A 186 -1.06 -2.56 2.70
C HIS A 186 -0.92 -3.27 1.35
N ARG A 187 0.09 -4.13 1.23
CA ARG A 187 0.39 -4.85 -0.03
C ARG A 187 -0.80 -5.63 -0.57
N LYS A 188 -1.50 -6.37 0.29
CA LYS A 188 -2.62 -7.25 -0.09
C LYS A 188 -3.99 -6.74 0.38
N TYR A 189 -4.01 -5.72 1.24
CA TYR A 189 -5.20 -5.31 1.96
C TYR A 189 -5.32 -3.80 2.06
N ILE A 190 -6.55 -3.32 2.15
CA ILE A 190 -6.86 -1.94 2.55
C ILE A 190 -7.62 -2.04 3.86
N VAL A 191 -7.15 -1.32 4.88
CA VAL A 191 -7.71 -1.38 6.23
C VAL A 191 -8.32 -0.03 6.57
N TRP A 192 -9.60 -0.04 6.92
CA TRP A 192 -10.28 1.11 7.49
C TRP A 192 -10.37 0.92 9.00
N HIS A 193 -9.88 1.87 9.78
CA HIS A 193 -9.91 1.80 11.24
C HIS A 193 -9.91 3.19 11.88
N SER A 194 -9.90 3.24 13.21
CA SER A 194 -9.88 4.50 13.97
C SER A 194 -11.02 5.44 13.55
N PHE A 195 -12.21 4.88 13.41
CA PHE A 195 -13.41 5.63 13.08
C PHE A 195 -13.69 6.66 14.18
N GLN A 196 -14.06 7.88 13.79
CA GLN A 196 -14.36 8.98 14.71
C GLN A 196 -15.29 10.00 14.07
N ARG A 197 -16.06 10.71 14.89
CA ARG A 197 -16.80 11.90 14.47
C ARG A 197 -15.93 13.14 14.61
N ASN A 198 -15.93 14.03 13.61
CA ASN A 198 -15.12 15.23 13.64
C ASN A 198 -15.37 16.11 14.90
N GLN A 199 -16.62 16.30 15.31
CA GLN A 199 -16.96 17.14 16.49
C GLN A 199 -16.86 16.47 17.86
N LYS A 200 -16.80 15.14 17.92
CA LYS A 200 -16.76 14.40 19.18
C LYS A 200 -15.54 13.49 19.17
N PRO A 201 -14.34 14.03 19.40
CA PRO A 201 -13.11 13.25 19.35
C PRO A 201 -13.06 12.12 20.38
N ASP A 202 -13.86 12.24 21.45
CA ASP A 202 -14.03 11.20 22.47
C ASP A 202 -14.92 10.04 22.01
N ASN A 203 -15.79 10.24 21.00
CA ASN A 203 -16.59 9.19 20.39
C ASN A 203 -15.76 8.46 19.32
N ARG A 204 -14.78 7.67 19.79
CA ARG A 204 -14.01 6.77 18.93
C ARG A 204 -14.73 5.43 18.80
N TYR A 205 -14.97 5.00 17.56
CA TYR A 205 -15.57 3.69 17.31
C TYR A 205 -14.48 2.63 17.28
N HIS A 206 -13.90 2.35 18.45
CA HIS A 206 -12.76 1.43 18.58
C HIS A 206 -13.06 0.00 18.08
N SER A 207 -14.34 -0.39 18.05
CA SER A 207 -14.79 -1.71 17.58
C SER A 207 -14.95 -1.79 16.06
N LEU A 208 -15.13 -0.65 15.38
CA LEU A 208 -15.30 -0.61 13.93
C LEU A 208 -13.94 -0.61 13.25
N ALA A 209 -13.69 -1.69 12.53
CA ALA A 209 -12.58 -1.76 11.60
C ALA A 209 -12.88 -2.79 10.51
N PHE A 210 -12.45 -2.47 9.31
CA PHE A 210 -12.71 -3.26 8.11
C PHE A 210 -11.41 -3.54 7.38
N ALA A 211 -11.29 -4.74 6.82
CA ALA A 211 -10.14 -5.14 6.04
C ALA A 211 -10.61 -5.74 4.72
N PHE A 212 -10.21 -5.10 3.63
CA PHE A 212 -10.61 -5.45 2.28
C PHE A 212 -9.44 -6.04 1.52
N ASN A 213 -9.72 -6.95 0.58
CA ASN A 213 -8.71 -7.34 -0.40
C ASN A 213 -8.41 -6.15 -1.33
N LYS A 214 -7.13 -5.81 -1.51
CA LYS A 214 -6.73 -4.62 -2.29
C LYS A 214 -7.25 -4.66 -3.73
N ILE A 215 -7.12 -5.80 -4.42
CA ILE A 215 -7.56 -5.94 -5.83
C ILE A 215 -9.06 -5.78 -5.92
N GLN A 216 -9.82 -6.47 -5.05
CA GLN A 216 -11.27 -6.35 -5.02
C GLN A 216 -11.71 -4.90 -4.76
N TYR A 217 -11.05 -4.23 -3.82
CA TYR A 217 -11.35 -2.86 -3.46
C TYR A 217 -11.09 -1.89 -4.62
N MET A 218 -9.94 -2.02 -5.30
CA MET A 218 -9.61 -1.21 -6.46
C MET A 218 -10.61 -1.43 -7.60
N ASN A 219 -10.97 -2.67 -7.90
CA ASN A 219 -11.99 -2.97 -8.91
C ASN A 219 -13.35 -2.32 -8.56
N ALA A 220 -13.73 -2.30 -7.28
CA ALA A 220 -14.96 -1.65 -6.84
C ALA A 220 -14.91 -0.12 -7.00
N LEU A 221 -13.74 0.49 -6.80
CA LEU A 221 -13.51 1.92 -7.06
C LEU A 221 -13.55 2.24 -8.57
N ASP A 222 -12.96 1.40 -9.40
CA ASP A 222 -12.96 1.58 -10.85
C ASP A 222 -14.39 1.43 -11.42
N GLU A 223 -15.16 0.46 -10.93
CA GLU A 223 -16.55 0.24 -11.34
C GLU A 223 -17.43 1.47 -11.06
N ILE A 224 -17.32 2.04 -9.85
CA ILE A 224 -18.11 3.22 -9.50
C ILE A 224 -17.64 4.45 -10.28
N GLN A 225 -16.35 4.60 -10.53
CA GLN A 225 -15.80 5.69 -11.33
C GLN A 225 -16.36 5.68 -12.76
N GLN A 226 -16.42 4.51 -13.40
CA GLN A 226 -17.04 4.36 -14.72
C GLN A 226 -18.52 4.76 -14.70
N LYS A 227 -19.26 4.40 -13.64
CA LYS A 227 -20.66 4.82 -13.49
C LYS A 227 -20.80 6.33 -13.34
N ILE A 228 -19.86 6.99 -12.68
CA ILE A 228 -19.86 8.46 -12.50
C ILE A 228 -19.63 9.18 -13.82
N GLU A 229 -18.70 8.69 -14.65
CA GLU A 229 -18.39 9.30 -15.95
C GLU A 229 -19.57 9.25 -16.93
N VAL A 230 -20.48 8.28 -16.75
CA VAL A 230 -21.67 8.11 -17.59
C VAL A 230 -22.89 8.88 -17.05
N ALA A 231 -22.91 9.29 -15.77
CA ALA A 231 -24.11 9.72 -15.05
C ALA A 231 -24.29 11.24 -14.95
#